data_AF-A0A965P8R7-F1
#
_entry.id   AF-A0A965P8R7-F1
#
_cell.length_a   1.000
_cell.length_b   1.000
_cell.length_c   1.000
_cell.angle_alpha   90.00
_cell.angle_beta   90.00
_cell.angle_gamma   90.00
#
_symmetry.space_group_name_H-M   'P 1'
#
loop_
_entity.id
_entity.type
_entity.pdbx_description
1 polymer ?
#
loop_
_entity_poly.entity_id
_entity_poly.type
_entity_poly.pdbx_seq_one_letter_code
_entity_poly.pdbx_strand_id
1 'polypeptide(L)'
;MAKQTFTIGQVLTAAQMTSLQQTAMGGGSTTAKTASYTLVAADAGTVVQMNSASATTITVNTALFSAGDTVQIQNIGAGVCTVTAGTATVSTAGSLALSQYEGGQLYFNTTSAALFFDIVQTSGMTNPLTTTGDTIYSSSGTTPARLGIGTTGQVLTVASGLPSWATSSAGTVIKVVYGSTTTSTSI
;
A
#
# COMPACT_ATOMS: atom_id res chain seq x y z
N MET A 1 2.18 16.89 -23.96
CA MET A 1 2.46 17.04 -25.41
C MET A 1 2.32 15.67 -26.06
N ALA A 2 1.80 15.57 -27.27
CA ALA A 2 1.70 14.28 -27.96
C ALA A 2 3.10 13.77 -28.32
N LYS A 3 3.39 12.48 -28.08
CA LYS A 3 4.67 11.84 -28.41
C LYS A 3 5.03 12.02 -29.89
N GLN A 4 4.02 12.14 -30.76
CA GLN A 4 4.13 12.60 -32.13
C GLN A 4 2.92 13.47 -32.50
N THR A 5 3.15 14.57 -33.21
CA THR A 5 2.09 15.39 -33.83
C THR A 5 2.22 15.24 -35.33
N PHE A 6 1.18 14.75 -36.00
CA PHE A 6 1.13 14.64 -37.45
C PHE A 6 0.36 15.79 -38.06
N THR A 7 0.88 16.30 -39.18
CA THR A 7 0.22 17.28 -40.04
C THR A 7 -0.14 16.62 -41.37
N ILE A 8 -1.09 17.22 -42.08
CA ILE A 8 -1.60 16.71 -43.35
C ILE A 8 -0.44 16.46 -44.33
N GLY A 9 -0.43 15.28 -44.95
CA GLY A 9 0.58 14.87 -45.93
C GLY A 9 1.81 14.16 -45.35
N GLN A 10 1.95 14.06 -44.02
CA GLN A 10 3.01 13.26 -43.41
C GLN A 10 2.68 11.76 -43.42
N VAL A 11 3.68 10.93 -43.76
CA VAL A 11 3.57 9.46 -43.71
C VAL A 11 4.05 8.97 -42.35
N LEU A 12 3.24 8.14 -41.69
CA LEU A 12 3.66 7.41 -40.50
C LEU A 12 4.65 6.31 -40.90
N THR A 13 5.93 6.50 -40.59
CA THR A 13 6.97 5.50 -40.87
C THR A 13 6.81 4.29 -39.97
N ALA A 14 7.34 3.14 -40.40
CA ALA A 14 7.37 1.92 -39.57
C ALA A 14 8.03 2.16 -38.21
N ALA A 15 9.12 2.92 -38.15
CA ALA A 15 9.79 3.26 -36.89
C ALA A 15 8.90 4.09 -35.96
N GLN A 16 8.18 5.08 -36.51
CA GLN A 16 7.24 5.90 -35.74
C GLN A 16 6.05 5.07 -35.24
N MET A 17 5.54 4.15 -36.07
CA MET A 17 4.44 3.24 -35.73
C MET A 17 4.85 2.23 -34.64
N THR A 18 6.03 1.63 -34.76
CA THR A 18 6.59 0.72 -33.75
C THR A 18 6.86 1.43 -32.43
N SER A 19 7.28 2.71 -32.47
CA SER A 19 7.42 3.54 -31.27
C SER A 19 6.06 3.83 -30.60
N LEU A 20 5.02 4.11 -31.38
CA LEU A 20 3.65 4.28 -30.89
C LEU A 20 3.12 2.98 -30.25
N GLN A 21 3.24 1.84 -30.93
CA GLN A 21 2.70 0.55 -30.47
C GLN A 21 3.33 0.07 -29.16
N GLN A 22 4.63 0.27 -28.97
CA GLN A 22 5.29 -0.13 -27.73
C GLN A 22 4.82 0.68 -26.52
N THR A 23 4.36 1.93 -26.70
CA THR A 23 3.94 2.82 -25.62
C THR A 23 2.42 2.91 -25.44
N ALA A 24 1.62 2.61 -26.47
CA ALA A 24 0.20 2.99 -26.51
C ALA A 24 -0.79 2.08 -25.76
N MET A 25 -0.39 0.89 -25.28
CA MET A 25 -1.34 -0.10 -24.74
C MET A 25 -1.07 -0.55 -23.29
N GLY A 26 -0.61 0.36 -22.43
CA GLY A 26 -0.65 0.11 -20.98
C GLY A 26 0.12 -1.14 -20.52
N GLY A 27 1.28 -1.40 -21.13
CA GLY A 27 2.16 -2.54 -20.86
C GLY A 27 2.51 -3.30 -22.13
N GLY A 28 3.56 -2.88 -22.83
CA GLY A 28 4.15 -3.60 -23.97
C GLY A 28 4.80 -4.94 -23.56
N SER A 29 5.70 -5.46 -24.38
CA SER A 29 6.37 -6.75 -24.14
C SER A 29 6.98 -6.86 -22.73
N THR A 30 6.77 -7.98 -22.06
CA THR A 30 7.36 -8.24 -20.74
C THR A 30 8.78 -8.77 -20.85
N THR A 31 9.71 -8.17 -20.11
CA THR A 31 11.08 -8.66 -19.95
C THR A 31 11.32 -9.09 -18.51
N ALA A 32 11.47 -10.39 -18.28
CA ALA A 32 11.78 -10.94 -16.98
C ALA A 32 13.26 -10.73 -16.59
N LYS A 33 13.52 -10.38 -15.34
CA LYS A 33 14.84 -10.20 -14.73
C LYS A 33 14.92 -11.02 -13.45
N THR A 34 16.05 -11.66 -13.21
CA THR A 34 16.29 -12.52 -12.02
C THR A 34 17.28 -11.89 -11.01
N ALA A 35 17.82 -10.72 -11.35
CA ALA A 35 18.75 -9.93 -10.54
C ALA A 35 18.41 -8.43 -10.67
N SER A 36 19.02 -7.59 -9.82
CA SER A 36 18.89 -6.13 -9.91
C SER A 36 19.17 -5.60 -11.31
N TYR A 37 18.41 -4.60 -11.72
CA TYR A 37 18.39 -4.10 -13.09
C TYR A 37 18.38 -2.57 -13.13
N THR A 38 19.25 -1.99 -13.95
CA THR A 38 19.18 -0.56 -14.28
C THR A 38 18.38 -0.42 -15.56
N LEU A 39 17.35 0.42 -15.54
CA LEU A 39 16.50 0.67 -16.70
C LEU A 39 17.34 1.19 -17.88
N VAL A 40 16.87 0.91 -19.08
CA VAL A 40 17.44 1.39 -20.35
C VAL A 40 16.36 2.04 -21.21
N ALA A 41 16.75 2.85 -22.19
CA ALA A 41 15.80 3.55 -23.06
C ALA A 41 14.81 2.61 -23.79
N ALA A 42 15.20 1.36 -24.03
CA ALA A 42 14.35 0.34 -24.66
C ALA A 42 13.19 -0.16 -23.76
N ASP A 43 13.22 0.14 -22.45
CA ASP A 43 12.12 -0.21 -21.54
C ASP A 43 10.91 0.73 -21.70
N ALA A 44 11.04 1.80 -22.47
CA ALA A 44 9.97 2.78 -22.67
C ALA A 44 8.72 2.13 -23.28
N GLY A 45 7.63 2.12 -22.51
CA GLY A 45 6.35 1.53 -22.87
C GLY A 45 6.21 0.04 -22.52
N THR A 46 7.28 -0.61 -22.05
CA THR A 46 7.30 -2.06 -21.80
C THR A 46 7.06 -2.41 -20.33
N VAL A 47 7.06 -3.70 -20.02
CA VAL A 47 6.98 -4.23 -18.65
C VAL A 47 8.33 -4.83 -18.26
N VAL A 48 8.94 -4.31 -17.19
CA VAL A 48 10.10 -4.93 -16.52
C VAL A 48 9.57 -5.77 -15.36
N GLN A 49 9.72 -7.09 -15.46
CA GLN A 49 9.23 -8.02 -14.45
C GLN A 49 10.39 -8.61 -13.65
N MET A 50 10.40 -8.41 -12.33
CA MET A 50 11.32 -9.09 -11.42
C MET A 50 10.78 -10.47 -11.04
N ASN A 51 11.63 -11.48 -11.17
CA ASN A 51 11.37 -12.86 -10.78
C ASN A 51 12.58 -13.43 -10.04
N SER A 52 12.77 -12.96 -8.80
CA SER A 52 13.84 -13.43 -7.93
C SER A 52 13.28 -13.80 -6.56
N ALA A 53 13.80 -14.87 -5.96
CA ALA A 53 13.51 -15.20 -4.57
C ALA A 53 14.27 -14.29 -3.58
N SER A 54 15.34 -13.65 -4.05
CA SER A 54 16.14 -12.69 -3.28
C SER A 54 15.67 -11.25 -3.53
N ALA A 55 15.98 -10.35 -2.60
CA ALA A 55 15.72 -8.94 -2.79
C ALA A 55 16.42 -8.40 -4.04
N THR A 56 15.73 -7.56 -4.81
CA THR A 56 16.24 -6.95 -6.05
C THR A 56 15.96 -5.46 -6.09
N THR A 57 16.63 -4.75 -6.98
CA THR A 57 16.43 -3.32 -7.21
C THR A 57 16.21 -3.01 -8.69
N ILE A 58 15.34 -2.04 -8.96
CA ILE A 58 15.24 -1.38 -10.28
C ILE A 58 15.76 0.04 -10.14
N THR A 59 16.87 0.36 -10.83
CA THR A 59 17.50 1.67 -10.77
C THR A 59 17.01 2.57 -11.89
N VAL A 60 16.57 3.79 -11.55
CA VAL A 60 16.07 4.81 -12.49
C VAL A 60 17.10 5.93 -12.66
N ASN A 61 17.61 6.13 -13.88
CA ASN A 61 18.59 7.17 -14.21
C ASN A 61 18.01 8.25 -15.14
N THR A 62 18.61 9.45 -15.08
CA THR A 62 18.30 10.58 -15.96
C THR A 62 18.67 10.31 -17.41
N ALA A 63 18.07 11.06 -18.34
CA ALA A 63 18.42 11.11 -19.77
C ALA A 63 18.25 9.78 -20.54
N LEU A 64 17.59 8.78 -19.93
CA LEU A 64 17.19 7.54 -20.59
C LEU A 64 15.81 7.63 -21.25
N PHE A 65 14.92 8.44 -20.67
CA PHE A 65 13.51 8.54 -21.04
C PHE A 65 13.12 10.00 -21.32
N SER A 66 12.14 10.18 -22.19
CA SER A 66 11.57 11.50 -22.51
C SER A 66 10.35 11.80 -21.65
N ALA A 67 9.99 13.09 -21.55
CA ALA A 67 8.73 13.47 -20.90
C ALA A 67 7.53 12.81 -21.60
N GLY A 68 6.71 12.10 -20.83
CA GLY A 68 5.56 11.33 -21.29
C GLY A 68 5.83 9.84 -21.48
N ASP A 69 7.08 9.38 -21.40
CA ASP A 69 7.37 7.94 -21.41
C ASP A 69 6.91 7.28 -20.10
N THR A 70 6.59 6.00 -20.20
CA THR A 70 6.21 5.17 -19.05
C THR A 70 6.99 3.87 -19.03
N VAL A 71 7.26 3.32 -17.86
CA VAL A 71 7.76 1.94 -17.69
C VAL A 71 6.89 1.26 -16.65
N GLN A 72 6.35 0.09 -16.97
CA GLN A 72 5.67 -0.73 -15.97
C GLN A 72 6.66 -1.66 -15.29
N ILE A 73 6.46 -1.83 -13.99
CA ILE A 73 7.25 -2.70 -13.14
C ILE A 73 6.32 -3.71 -12.50
N GLN A 74 6.72 -4.97 -12.48
CA GLN A 74 6.00 -6.04 -11.79
C GLN A 74 7.00 -6.85 -10.98
N ASN A 75 6.62 -7.29 -9.80
CA ASN A 75 7.37 -8.29 -9.05
C ASN A 75 6.55 -9.57 -8.93
N ILE A 76 7.04 -10.68 -9.48
CA ILE A 76 6.44 -12.01 -9.30
C ILE A 76 7.32 -12.91 -8.43
N GLY A 77 8.55 -12.46 -8.12
CA GLY A 77 9.46 -13.14 -7.24
C GLY A 77 9.05 -13.00 -5.77
N ALA A 78 9.43 -13.98 -4.94
CA ALA A 78 9.19 -13.92 -3.50
C ALA A 78 10.05 -12.85 -2.79
N GLY A 79 11.18 -12.46 -3.39
CA GLY A 79 12.01 -11.37 -2.90
C GLY A 79 11.41 -10.02 -3.22
N VAL A 80 11.51 -9.07 -2.28
CA VAL A 80 11.03 -7.70 -2.47
C VAL A 80 11.85 -7.02 -3.58
N CYS A 81 11.16 -6.41 -4.55
CA CYS A 81 11.77 -5.55 -5.56
C CYS A 81 11.63 -4.09 -5.12
N THR A 82 12.75 -3.37 -5.00
CA THR A 82 12.72 -1.95 -4.66
C THR A 82 13.02 -1.09 -5.88
N VAL A 83 12.14 -0.15 -6.19
CA VAL A 83 12.41 0.91 -7.17
C VAL A 83 13.29 1.97 -6.52
N THR A 84 14.48 2.17 -7.06
CA THR A 84 15.49 3.06 -6.49
C THR A 84 15.80 4.21 -7.45
N ALA A 85 15.75 5.43 -6.95
CA ALA A 85 16.32 6.59 -7.63
C ALA A 85 17.84 6.40 -7.79
N GLY A 86 18.31 6.27 -9.02
CA GLY A 86 19.72 6.35 -9.36
C GLY A 86 20.11 7.81 -9.50
N THR A 87 20.30 8.28 -10.74
CA THR A 87 20.51 9.71 -10.99
C THR A 87 19.22 10.51 -11.17
N ALA A 88 18.09 9.87 -11.52
CA ALA A 88 16.80 10.55 -11.67
C ALA A 88 16.10 10.73 -10.32
N THR A 89 15.28 11.78 -10.21
CA THR A 89 14.33 11.90 -9.10
C THR A 89 13.16 10.94 -9.33
N VAL A 90 12.84 10.11 -8.35
CA VAL A 90 11.62 9.28 -8.34
C VAL A 90 10.75 9.73 -7.17
N SER A 91 9.60 10.33 -7.48
CA SER A 91 8.65 10.83 -6.47
C SER A 91 7.42 9.92 -6.38
N THR A 92 6.97 9.61 -5.16
CA THR A 92 5.76 8.83 -4.91
C THR A 92 5.17 9.16 -3.55
N ALA A 93 3.86 8.94 -3.40
CA ALA A 93 3.19 8.87 -2.10
C ALA A 93 3.02 7.43 -1.60
N GLY A 94 3.17 6.44 -2.50
CA GLY A 94 3.04 5.02 -2.22
C GLY A 94 4.37 4.36 -1.83
N SER A 95 4.38 3.03 -1.84
CA SER A 95 5.59 2.26 -1.53
C SER A 95 6.49 2.12 -2.76
N LEU A 96 7.81 2.31 -2.61
CA LEU A 96 8.80 1.92 -3.62
C LEU A 96 9.24 0.45 -3.49
N ALA A 97 8.87 -0.21 -2.40
CA ALA A 97 9.11 -1.63 -2.18
C ALA A 97 7.88 -2.41 -2.66
N LEU A 98 8.10 -3.30 -3.62
CA LEU A 98 7.10 -4.14 -4.27
C LEU A 98 7.29 -5.58 -3.81
N SER A 99 6.34 -6.07 -3.03
CA SER A 99 6.23 -7.46 -2.61
C SER A 99 5.83 -8.35 -3.79
N GLN A 100 5.79 -9.66 -3.56
CA GLN A 100 5.32 -10.60 -4.57
C GLN A 100 3.91 -10.24 -5.05
N TYR A 101 3.73 -10.21 -6.36
CA TYR A 101 2.52 -9.83 -7.09
C TYR A 101 2.10 -8.36 -7.00
N GLU A 102 2.97 -7.50 -6.47
CA GLU A 102 2.83 -6.05 -6.57
C GLU A 102 3.55 -5.52 -7.81
N GLY A 103 3.26 -4.27 -8.17
CA GLY A 103 3.84 -3.61 -9.32
C GLY A 103 3.73 -2.10 -9.21
N GLY A 104 3.98 -1.42 -10.31
CA GLY A 104 3.74 0.01 -10.42
C GLY A 104 4.10 0.55 -11.79
N GLN A 105 3.77 1.81 -12.01
CA GLN A 105 4.14 2.54 -13.23
C GLN A 105 5.04 3.71 -12.88
N LEU A 106 6.18 3.79 -13.55
CA LEU A 106 6.95 5.02 -13.68
C LEU A 106 6.36 5.85 -14.81
N TYR A 107 6.01 7.09 -14.52
CA TYR A 107 5.68 8.11 -15.51
C TYR A 107 6.76 9.21 -15.48
N PHE A 108 7.50 9.35 -16.57
CA PHE A 108 8.55 10.35 -16.69
C PHE A 108 7.93 11.69 -17.05
N ASN A 109 7.80 12.61 -16.09
CA ASN A 109 7.25 13.95 -16.35
C ASN A 109 8.31 14.89 -16.97
N THR A 110 9.60 14.57 -16.80
CA THR A 110 10.74 15.24 -17.46
C THR A 110 11.80 14.20 -17.82
N THR A 111 12.90 14.61 -18.46
CA THR A 111 14.06 13.73 -18.74
C THR A 111 14.84 13.32 -17.48
N SER A 112 14.56 13.95 -16.33
CA SER A 112 15.33 13.76 -15.10
C SER A 112 14.47 13.44 -13.87
N ALA A 113 13.15 13.38 -14.04
CA ALA A 113 12.21 13.10 -12.96
C ALA A 113 11.10 12.16 -13.44
N ALA A 114 10.72 11.25 -12.55
CA ALA A 114 9.61 10.34 -12.71
C ALA A 114 8.69 10.36 -11.49
N LEU A 115 7.40 10.16 -11.74
CA LEU A 115 6.40 9.84 -10.73
C LEU A 115 6.22 8.32 -10.72
N PHE A 116 6.26 7.71 -9.53
CA PHE A 116 5.96 6.29 -9.36
C PHE A 116 4.57 6.12 -8.73
N PHE A 117 3.69 5.43 -9.43
CA PHE A 117 2.38 5.02 -8.94
C PHE A 117 2.42 3.52 -8.65
N ASP A 118 2.27 3.15 -7.39
CA ASP A 118 2.24 1.76 -6.97
C ASP A 118 0.92 1.09 -7.38
N ILE A 119 1.02 -0.17 -7.78
CA ILE A 119 -0.09 -1.06 -8.08
C ILE A 119 0.08 -2.23 -7.11
N VAL A 120 -0.48 -2.05 -5.92
CA VAL A 120 -0.40 -3.03 -4.84
C VAL A 120 -1.63 -3.93 -4.85
N GLN A 121 -1.44 -5.22 -4.58
CA GLN A 121 -2.53 -6.03 -4.04
C GLN A 121 -2.83 -5.48 -2.65
N THR A 122 -4.10 -5.38 -2.26
CA THR A 122 -4.48 -4.76 -0.98
C THR A 122 -3.66 -5.32 0.20
N SER A 123 -2.64 -4.55 0.61
CA SER A 123 -1.77 -4.84 1.75
C SER A 123 -2.44 -4.43 3.08
N GLY A 124 -3.70 -3.99 3.02
CA GLY A 124 -4.51 -3.68 4.19
C GLY A 124 -5.02 -4.94 4.90
N MET A 125 -5.47 -4.77 6.15
CA MET A 125 -6.20 -5.82 6.85
C MET A 125 -7.42 -6.25 6.04
N THR A 126 -7.51 -7.53 5.67
CA THR A 126 -8.78 -8.11 5.21
C THR A 126 -9.83 -7.82 6.27
N ASN A 127 -10.86 -7.06 5.93
CA ASN A 127 -11.88 -6.64 6.88
C ASN A 127 -12.47 -7.88 7.58
N PRO A 128 -12.25 -8.07 8.90
CA PRO A 128 -12.71 -9.25 9.60
C PRO A 128 -14.15 -9.10 10.13
N LEU A 129 -14.79 -7.95 9.95
CA LEU A 129 -16.11 -7.63 10.51
C LEU A 129 -17.23 -8.29 9.68
N THR A 130 -18.13 -9.00 10.35
CA THR A 130 -19.25 -9.72 9.72
C THR A 130 -20.62 -9.23 10.20
N THR A 131 -20.64 -8.39 11.22
CA THR A 131 -21.88 -7.92 11.87
C THR A 131 -21.73 -6.45 12.26
N THR A 132 -22.79 -5.67 12.05
CA THR A 132 -22.81 -4.25 12.47
C THR A 132 -22.53 -4.14 13.97
N GLY A 133 -21.58 -3.27 14.33
CA GLY A 133 -21.14 -3.03 15.70
C GLY A 133 -20.01 -3.96 16.19
N ASP A 134 -19.48 -4.84 15.33
CA ASP A 134 -18.24 -5.55 15.61
C ASP A 134 -17.06 -4.58 15.86
N THR A 135 -16.07 -5.02 16.63
CA THR A 135 -14.85 -4.27 16.93
C THR A 135 -13.62 -5.03 16.43
N ILE A 136 -12.67 -4.31 15.82
CA ILE A 136 -11.35 -4.88 15.49
C ILE A 136 -10.44 -4.70 16.71
N TYR A 137 -9.76 -5.77 17.11
CA TYR A 137 -8.73 -5.74 18.15
C TYR A 137 -7.50 -6.54 17.73
N SER A 138 -6.36 -6.33 18.41
CA SER A 138 -5.16 -7.14 18.21
C SER A 138 -5.22 -8.38 19.11
N SER A 139 -5.26 -9.59 18.53
CA SER A 139 -5.24 -10.85 19.29
C SER A 139 -3.83 -11.28 19.73
N SER A 140 -2.77 -10.74 19.11
CA SER A 140 -1.39 -11.15 19.42
C SER A 140 -0.32 -10.08 19.11
N GLY A 141 -0.64 -8.79 19.28
CA GLY A 141 0.25 -7.65 19.02
C GLY A 141 0.31 -7.20 17.56
N THR A 142 0.27 -8.15 16.62
CA THR A 142 0.32 -7.88 15.17
C THR A 142 -0.84 -8.51 14.37
N THR A 143 -1.63 -9.38 15.00
CA THR A 143 -2.75 -10.07 14.33
C THR A 143 -4.06 -9.37 14.64
N PRO A 144 -4.71 -8.73 13.66
CA PRO A 144 -6.05 -8.19 13.82
C PRO A 144 -7.08 -9.31 13.85
N ALA A 145 -8.02 -9.21 14.79
CA ALA A 145 -9.11 -10.15 14.98
C ALA A 145 -10.44 -9.42 15.18
N ARG A 146 -11.53 -10.13 14.86
CA ARG A 146 -12.89 -9.69 15.12
C ARG A 146 -13.26 -9.99 16.58
N LEU A 147 -13.67 -8.97 17.32
CA LEU A 147 -14.54 -9.13 18.49
C LEU A 147 -15.97 -8.84 18.05
N GLY A 148 -16.82 -9.87 18.03
CA GLY A 148 -18.21 -9.71 17.64
C GLY A 148 -18.96 -8.71 18.52
N ILE A 149 -19.98 -8.03 18.01
CA ILE A 149 -20.81 -7.14 18.83
C ILE A 149 -21.37 -7.88 20.07
N GLY A 150 -21.32 -7.22 21.22
CA GLY A 150 -21.93 -7.70 22.46
C GLY A 150 -23.46 -7.62 22.42
N THR A 151 -24.09 -8.21 23.42
CA THR A 151 -25.54 -8.06 23.65
C THR A 151 -25.84 -6.80 24.47
N THR A 152 -27.09 -6.35 24.44
CA THR A 152 -27.54 -5.17 25.19
C THR A 152 -27.21 -5.31 26.68
N GLY A 153 -26.61 -4.26 27.26
CA GLY A 153 -26.21 -4.24 28.68
C GLY A 153 -24.83 -4.85 28.96
N GLN A 154 -24.16 -5.41 27.95
CA GLN A 154 -22.75 -5.76 28.08
C GLN A 154 -21.85 -4.53 27.98
N VAL A 155 -20.74 -4.56 28.70
CA VAL A 155 -19.66 -3.58 28.66
C VAL A 155 -18.39 -4.25 28.15
N LEU A 156 -17.53 -3.47 27.49
CA LEU A 156 -16.23 -3.97 27.04
C LEU A 156 -15.29 -4.01 28.25
N THR A 157 -14.76 -5.20 28.53
CA THR A 157 -13.83 -5.45 29.63
C THR A 157 -12.57 -6.13 29.10
N VAL A 158 -11.62 -6.42 29.99
CA VAL A 158 -10.44 -7.23 29.66
C VAL A 158 -10.55 -8.56 30.39
N ALA A 159 -10.50 -9.66 29.64
CA ALA A 159 -10.46 -11.02 30.15
C ALA A 159 -9.24 -11.75 29.57
N SER A 160 -8.42 -12.36 30.42
CA SER A 160 -7.17 -13.04 30.02
C SER A 160 -6.24 -12.16 29.16
N GLY A 161 -6.22 -10.85 29.42
CA GLY A 161 -5.39 -9.89 28.68
C GLY A 161 -5.93 -9.45 27.32
N LEU A 162 -7.14 -9.88 26.92
CA LEU A 162 -7.78 -9.48 25.67
C LEU A 162 -9.13 -8.76 25.90
N PRO A 163 -9.55 -7.84 25.01
CA PRO A 163 -10.88 -7.25 25.04
C PRO A 163 -11.98 -8.31 24.93
N SER A 164 -13.00 -8.24 25.79
CA SER A 164 -14.14 -9.17 25.82
C SER A 164 -15.40 -8.49 26.34
N TRP A 165 -16.56 -8.83 25.78
CA TRP A 165 -17.86 -8.36 26.26
C TRP A 165 -18.29 -9.15 27.50
N ALA A 166 -18.66 -8.43 28.57
CA ALA A 166 -19.18 -9.02 29.79
C ALA A 166 -20.40 -8.26 30.29
N THR A 167 -21.30 -8.92 31.02
CA THR A 167 -22.40 -8.24 31.71
C THR A 167 -21.84 -7.27 32.74
N SER A 168 -22.34 -6.04 32.75
CA SER A 168 -21.95 -5.07 33.77
C SER A 168 -22.28 -5.60 35.17
N SER A 169 -21.31 -5.59 36.08
CA SER A 169 -21.61 -5.85 37.50
C SER A 169 -22.31 -4.63 38.10
N ALA A 170 -23.35 -4.87 38.91
CA ALA A 170 -24.01 -3.78 39.62
C ALA A 170 -22.98 -3.05 40.50
N GLY A 171 -22.79 -1.75 40.27
CA GLY A 171 -21.93 -0.94 41.11
C GLY A 171 -22.46 -0.88 42.55
N THR A 172 -21.56 -0.95 43.53
CA THR A 172 -21.93 -0.71 44.93
C THR A 172 -22.32 0.76 45.09
N VAL A 173 -23.57 1.03 45.45
CA VAL A 173 -23.99 2.38 45.83
C VAL A 173 -23.53 2.64 47.26
N ILE A 174 -22.60 3.58 47.45
CA ILE A 174 -22.26 4.06 48.80
C ILE A 174 -23.43 4.89 49.30
N LYS A 175 -24.24 4.32 50.20
CA LYS A 175 -25.25 5.08 50.94
C LYS A 175 -24.57 5.80 52.10
N VAL A 176 -24.32 7.11 51.96
CA VAL A 176 -23.90 7.95 53.09
C VAL A 176 -25.12 8.15 54.00
N VAL A 177 -25.09 7.53 55.18
CA VAL A 177 -26.08 7.79 56.24
C VAL A 177 -25.44 8.77 57.22
N TYR A 178 -26.00 9.97 57.34
CA TYR A 178 -25.61 10.91 58.39
C TYR A 178 -26.25 10.48 59.71
N GLY A 179 -25.44 10.09 60.70
CA GLY A 179 -25.88 9.82 62.07
C GLY A 179 -25.29 10.87 63.02
N SER A 180 -26.14 11.49 63.84
CA SER A 180 -25.69 12.37 64.94
C SER A 180 -25.42 11.52 66.17
N THR A 181 -24.22 11.59 66.75
CA THR A 181 -23.92 11.00 68.06
C THR A 181 -24.04 12.07 69.14
N THR A 182 -24.85 11.82 70.17
CA THR A 182 -24.87 12.63 71.40
C THR A 182 -24.07 11.90 72.48
N THR A 183 -22.98 12.50 72.95
CA THR A 183 -22.20 12.00 74.08
C THR A 183 -22.95 12.28 75.38
N SER A 184 -23.38 11.24 76.09
CA SER A 184 -23.95 11.39 77.44
C SER A 184 -22.81 11.36 78.46
N THR A 185 -22.49 12.49 79.08
CA THR A 185 -21.62 12.54 80.26
C THR A 185 -22.49 12.48 81.51
N SER A 186 -22.49 11.34 82.19
CA SER A 186 -23.08 11.21 83.52
C SER A 186 -22.19 11.93 84.55
N ILE A 187 -22.80 12.74 85.42
CA ILE A 187 -22.16 13.46 86.54
C ILE A 187 -22.00 12.51 87.73
#